data_AF-A0A4Q2X9S1-F1
#
_entry.id   AF-A0A4Q2X9S1-F1
#
_cell.length_a   1.000
_cell.length_b   1.000
_cell.length_c   1.000
_cell.angle_alpha   90.00
_cell.angle_beta   90.00
_cell.angle_gamma   90.00
#
_symmetry.space_group_name_H-M   'P 1'
#
loop_
_entity.id
_entity.type
_entity.pdbx_description
1 polymer ?
#
loop_
_entity_poly.entity_id
_entity_poly.type
_entity_poly.pdbx_seq_one_letter_code
_entity_poly.pdbx_strand_id
1 'polypeptide(L)'
;MPKSLKILIACGGTGGHLFPGIAVGEALRARGHEVMLLISEKKVDSEASAKYKHLTFKTMPAVAKPATTSPKMIPFLWKLWGSIRQCKQVIR
;
A
#
# COMPACT_ATOMS: atom_id res chain seq x y z
N MET A 1 -8.20 -28.76 3.49
CA MET A 1 -8.21 -27.35 3.93
C MET A 1 -7.90 -26.46 2.74
N PRO A 2 -8.59 -25.32 2.53
CA PRO A 2 -8.24 -24.38 1.47
C PRO A 2 -6.80 -23.88 1.66
N LYS A 3 -6.08 -23.69 0.55
CA LYS A 3 -4.68 -23.25 0.55
C LYS A 3 -4.58 -21.83 1.11
N SER A 4 -3.71 -21.60 2.10
CA SER A 4 -3.37 -20.24 2.54
C SER A 4 -2.59 -19.52 1.43
N LEU A 5 -2.98 -18.28 1.15
CA LEU A 5 -2.38 -17.43 0.13
C LEU A 5 -1.78 -16.20 0.80
N LYS A 6 -0.68 -15.70 0.24
CA LYS A 6 -0.12 -14.38 0.58
C LYS A 6 -0.68 -13.36 -0.40
N ILE A 7 -1.47 -12.43 0.11
CA ILE A 7 -2.21 -11.45 -0.68
C ILE A 7 -1.75 -10.05 -0.32
N LEU A 8 -1.41 -9.27 -1.34
CA LEU A 8 -0.99 -7.89 -1.22
C LEU A 8 -2.08 -6.98 -1.81
N ILE A 9 -2.59 -6.04 -1.03
CA ILE A 9 -3.65 -5.11 -1.46
C ILE A 9 -3.07 -3.70 -1.45
N ALA A 10 -2.91 -3.11 -2.64
CA ALA A 10 -2.58 -1.69 -2.77
C ALA A 10 -3.86 -0.85 -2.60
N CYS A 11 -3.96 -0.14 -1.48
CA CYS A 11 -5.12 0.67 -1.15
C CYS A 11 -4.69 1.86 -0.28
N GLY A 12 -5.35 3.01 -0.40
CA GLY A 12 -4.98 4.21 0.35
C GLY A 12 -4.82 5.44 -0.52
N GLY A 13 -4.13 6.44 0.01
CA GLY A 13 -4.01 7.77 -0.59
C GLY A 13 -5.24 8.66 -0.33
N THR A 14 -6.38 8.07 0.00
CA THR A 14 -7.61 8.71 0.51
C THR A 14 -8.40 7.69 1.34
N GLY A 15 -9.25 8.16 2.25
CA GLY A 15 -10.14 7.27 3.01
C GLY A 15 -11.02 6.39 2.12
N GLY A 16 -11.53 6.94 1.01
CA GLY A 16 -12.41 6.21 0.07
C GLY A 16 -11.75 5.01 -0.63
N HIS A 17 -10.42 4.93 -0.67
CA HIS A 17 -9.69 3.76 -1.18
C HIS A 17 -9.17 2.87 -0.07
N LEU A 18 -8.87 3.44 1.10
CA LEU A 18 -8.33 2.72 2.25
C LEU A 18 -9.35 1.77 2.89
N PHE A 19 -10.53 2.29 3.27
CA PHE A 19 -11.51 1.50 4.02
C PHE A 19 -12.06 0.30 3.24
N PRO A 20 -12.35 0.39 1.92
CA PRO A 20 -12.69 -0.79 1.14
C PRO A 20 -11.57 -1.84 1.11
N GLY A 21 -10.32 -1.40 1.02
CA GLY A 21 -9.15 -2.29 1.07
C GLY A 21 -9.04 -3.02 2.41
N ILE A 22 -9.28 -2.31 3.51
CA ILE A 22 -9.35 -2.90 4.87
C ILE A 22 -10.45 -3.96 4.95
N ALA A 23 -11.67 -3.64 4.52
CA ALA A 23 -12.79 -4.57 4.56
C ALA A 23 -12.53 -5.85 3.76
N VAL A 24 -11.95 -5.74 2.57
CA VAL A 24 -11.53 -6.90 1.76
C VAL A 24 -10.42 -7.68 2.46
N GLY A 25 -9.45 -6.99 3.06
CA GLY A 25 -8.36 -7.63 3.80
C GLY A 25 -8.83 -8.42 5.02
N GLU A 26 -9.80 -7.89 5.78
CA GLU A 26 -10.42 -8.59 6.90
C GLU A 26 -11.15 -9.85 6.44
N ALA A 27 -11.94 -9.75 5.37
CA ALA A 27 -12.66 -10.89 4.80
C ALA A 27 -11.71 -12.00 4.32
N LEU A 28 -10.59 -11.64 3.69
CA LEU A 28 -9.57 -12.60 3.24
C LEU A 28 -8.83 -13.24 4.43
N ARG A 29 -8.50 -12.47 5.46
CA ARG A 29 -7.85 -13.02 6.65
C ARG A 29 -8.77 -13.95 7.44
N ALA A 30 -10.06 -13.63 7.52
CA ALA A 30 -11.07 -14.52 8.12
C ALA A 30 -11.19 -15.87 7.39
N ARG A 31 -10.84 -15.91 6.09
CA ARG A 31 -10.75 -17.14 5.29
C ARG A 31 -9.43 -17.89 5.45
N GLY A 32 -8.53 -17.41 6.30
CA GLY A 32 -7.23 -18.03 6.60
C GLY A 32 -6.08 -17.62 5.67
N HIS A 33 -6.21 -16.50 4.95
CA HIS A 33 -5.13 -15.96 4.12
C HIS A 33 -4.24 -14.99 4.87
N GLU A 34 -2.97 -14.89 4.48
CA GLU A 34 -2.04 -13.85 4.93
C GLU A 34 -2.24 -12.61 4.06
N VAL A 35 -2.62 -11.49 4.67
CA VAL A 35 -2.91 -10.24 3.93
C VAL A 35 -1.99 -9.13 4.40
N MET A 36 -1.41 -8.40 3.45
CA MET A 36 -0.68 -7.17 3.67
C MET A 36 -1.30 -6.04 2.86
N LEU A 37 -1.55 -4.90 3.49
CA LEU A 37 -2.06 -3.69 2.85
C LEU A 37 -0.91 -2.71 2.60
N LEU A 38 -0.71 -2.31 1.35
CA LEU A 38 0.19 -1.23 0.97
C LEU A 38 -0.57 0.09 0.98
N ILE A 39 -0.20 1.00 1.89
CA ILE A 39 -0.86 2.30 2.12
C ILE A 39 0.10 3.46 1.84
N SER A 40 -0.43 4.68 1.70
CA SER A 40 0.40 5.88 1.54
C SER A 40 0.86 6.44 2.90
N GLU A 41 1.83 7.35 2.88
CA GLU A 41 2.32 8.07 4.07
C GLU A 41 1.37 9.22 4.51
N LYS A 42 0.18 9.33 3.91
CA LYS A 42 -0.76 10.40 4.28
C LYS A 42 -1.32 10.16 5.68
N LYS A 43 -1.56 11.24 6.44
CA LYS A 43 -2.12 11.19 7.80
C LYS A 43 -3.35 10.29 7.94
N VAL A 44 -4.30 10.39 7.00
CA VAL A 44 -5.52 9.57 7.00
C VAL A 44 -5.22 8.08 6.96
N ASP A 45 -4.19 7.66 6.23
CA ASP A 45 -3.77 6.27 6.11
C ASP A 45 -3.05 5.80 7.40
N SER A 46 -2.19 6.64 7.97
CA SER A 46 -1.45 6.34 9.20
C SER A 46 -2.36 6.27 10.44
N GLU A 47 -3.34 7.15 10.55
CA GLU A 47 -4.30 7.16 11.66
C GLU A 47 -5.28 5.98 11.58
N ALA A 48 -5.73 5.66 10.38
CA ALA A 48 -6.61 4.50 10.18
C ALA A 48 -5.86 3.20 10.45
N SER A 49 -4.66 2.99 9.92
CA SER A 49 -3.89 1.74 10.14
C SER A 49 -3.62 1.47 11.62
N ALA A 50 -3.42 2.50 12.43
CA ALA A 50 -3.24 2.38 13.89
C ALA A 50 -4.46 1.79 14.62
N LYS A 51 -5.67 1.94 14.06
CA LYS A 51 -6.91 1.39 14.61
C LYS A 51 -7.12 -0.08 14.27
N TYR A 52 -6.55 -0.57 13.17
CA TYR A 52 -6.71 -1.95 12.70
C TYR A 52 -5.47 -2.80 12.96
N LYS A 53 -5.01 -2.85 14.22
CA LYS A 53 -3.75 -3.52 14.64
C LYS A 53 -3.66 -5.00 14.27
N HIS A 54 -4.80 -5.65 14.02
CA HIS A 54 -4.84 -7.03 13.58
C HIS A 54 -4.33 -7.21 12.16
N LEU A 55 -4.46 -6.20 11.29
CA LEU A 55 -4.02 -6.24 9.89
C LEU A 55 -2.56 -5.77 9.75
N THR A 56 -1.87 -6.32 8.76
CA THR A 56 -0.50 -5.92 8.42
C THR A 56 -0.53 -4.79 7.41
N PHE A 57 0.03 -3.64 7.77
CA PHE A 57 0.17 -2.48 6.88
C PHE A 57 1.64 -2.20 6.57
N LYS A 58 1.91 -1.76 5.35
CA LYS A 58 3.22 -1.24 4.95
C LYS A 58 3.03 0.07 4.18
N THR A 59 3.67 1.12 4.66
CA THR A 59 3.64 2.43 3.99
C THR A 59 4.59 2.41 2.80
N MET A 60 4.15 3.03 1.69
CA MET A 60 4.96 3.25 0.51
C MET A 60 5.00 4.75 0.19
N PRO A 61 6.17 5.28 -0.20
CA PRO A 61 6.29 6.66 -0.62
C PRO A 61 5.41 6.90 -1.86
N ALA A 62 4.44 7.80 -1.72
CA ALA A 62 3.55 8.19 -2.81
C ALA A 62 3.96 9.57 -3.33
N VAL A 63 4.44 9.64 -4.58
CA VAL A 63 4.84 10.90 -5.21
C VAL A 63 3.95 11.18 -6.40
N ALA A 64 3.34 12.36 -6.44
CA ALA A 64 2.56 12.80 -7.60
C ALA A 64 3.49 13.02 -8.80
N LYS A 65 3.07 12.57 -9.99
CA LYS A 65 3.82 12.79 -11.23
C LYS A 65 3.83 14.29 -11.54
N PRO A 66 5.00 14.93 -11.66
CA PRO A 66 5.07 16.32 -12.11
C PRO A 66 4.69 16.44 -13.61
N ALA A 67 4.57 17.67 -14.09
CA ALA A 67 4.40 17.94 -15.52
C ALA A 67 5.57 17.33 -16.32
N THR A 68 5.26 16.70 -17.45
CA THR A 68 6.22 15.87 -18.21
C THR A 68 7.43 16.67 -18.71
N THR A 69 7.28 17.97 -18.93
CA THR A 69 8.35 18.88 -19.39
C THR A 69 9.08 19.59 -18.23
N SER A 70 8.70 19.34 -16.98
CA SER A 70 9.30 20.00 -15.83
C SER A 70 10.64 19.37 -15.45
N PRO A 71 11.66 20.18 -15.06
CA PRO A 71 12.91 19.66 -14.48
C PRO A 71 12.70 18.76 -13.25
N LYS A 72 11.55 18.88 -12.58
CA LYS A 72 11.15 18.03 -11.44
C LYS A 72 10.91 16.56 -11.82
N MET A 73 10.90 16.21 -13.11
CA MET A 73 10.79 14.83 -13.59
C MET A 73 12.01 13.97 -13.23
N ILE A 74 13.23 14.54 -13.21
CA ILE A 74 14.45 13.79 -12.86
C ILE A 74 14.39 13.23 -11.42
N PRO A 75 14.16 14.04 -10.38
CA PRO A 75 14.04 13.51 -9.02
C PRO A 75 12.80 12.63 -8.83
N PHE A 76 11.73 12.86 -9.59
CA PHE A 76 10.56 11.96 -9.60
C PHE A 76 10.92 10.56 -10.08
N LEU A 77 11.66 10.43 -11.19
CA LEU A 77 12.09 9.13 -11.73
C LEU A 77 13.00 8.37 -10.77
N TRP A 78 13.91 9.07 -10.07
CA TRP A 78 14.73 8.44 -9.02
C TRP A 78 13.88 7.93 -7.84
N LYS A 79 12.92 8.72 -7.36
CA LYS A 79 11.99 8.27 -6.29
C LYS A 79 11.10 7.12 -6.76
N LEU A 80 10.63 7.15 -8.00
CA LEU A 80 9.84 6.07 -8.60
C LEU A 80 10.66 4.78 -8.64
N TRP A 81 11.91 4.85 -9.09
CA TRP A 81 12.80 3.69 -9.12
C TRP A 81 13.07 3.13 -7.71
N GLY A 82 13.29 4.01 -6.73
CA GLY A 82 13.39 3.62 -5.32
C GLY A 82 12.14 2.90 -4.81
N SER A 83 10.95 3.42 -5.16
CA SER A 83 9.66 2.82 -4.79
C SER A 83 9.46 1.45 -5.44
N ILE A 84 9.80 1.30 -6.73
CA ILE A 84 9.77 0.02 -7.45
C ILE A 84 10.70 -1.00 -6.77
N ARG A 85 11.90 -0.59 -6.36
CA ARG A 85 12.86 -1.46 -5.66
C ARG A 85 12.30 -1.93 -4.32
N GLN A 86 11.65 -1.06 -3.55
CA GLN A 86 10.99 -1.44 -2.29
C GLN A 86 9.83 -2.41 -2.51
N CYS A 87 8.98 -2.18 -3.52
CA CYS A 87 7.90 -3.12 -3.87
C CYS A 87 8.46 -4.50 -4.25
N LYS A 88 9.56 -4.56 -5.01
CA LYS A 88 10.22 -5.83 -5.36
C LYS A 88 10.74 -6.59 -4.13
N GLN A 89 11.16 -5.89 -3.07
CA GLN A 89 11.59 -6.52 -1.82
C GLN A 89 10.41 -7.05 -0.98
N VAL A 90 9.20 -6.56 -1.19
CA VAL A 90 7.98 -7.02 -0.49
C VAL A 90 7.38 -8.25 -1.16
N ILE A 91 7.45 -8.30 -2.49
CA ILE A 91 6.81 -9.34 -3.30
C ILE A 91 7.69 -10.60 -3.42
N ARG A 92 9.02 -10.46 -3.24
CA ARG A 92 9.96 -11.59 -3.18
C ARG A 92 9.87 -12.31 -1.84
#